data_AF-A0A9D4AGW5-F1
#
_entry.id   AF-A0A9D4AGW5-F1
#
_cell.length_a   1.000
_cell.length_b   1.000
_cell.length_c   1.000
_cell.angle_alpha   90.00
_cell.angle_beta   90.00
_cell.angle_gamma   90.00
#
_symmetry.space_group_name_H-M   'P 1'
#
loop_
_entity.id
_entity.type
_entity.pdbx_description
1 polymer ?
#
loop_
_entity_poly.entity_id
_entity_poly.type
_entity_poly.pdbx_seq_one_letter_code
_entity_poly.pdbx_strand_id
1 'polypeptide(L)' 'ACSPFEAEVWSILDGILLLLNKGYRRIIIQTDSLEEVQALNDMGMEESGITVLRRTQRIMKSEGQ' A
#
# COMPACT_ATOMS: atom_id res chain seq x y z
N ALA A 1 -17.21 10.32 0.16
CA ALA A 1 -16.04 11.22 0.24
C ALA A 1 -14.83 10.36 0.59
N CYS A 2 -13.67 10.63 0.01
CA CYS A 2 -12.41 9.93 0.30
C CYS A 2 -11.70 10.68 1.45
N SER A 3 -11.18 9.98 2.46
CA SER A 3 -10.34 10.62 3.48
C SER A 3 -8.95 10.93 2.93
N PRO A 4 -8.20 11.89 3.51
CA PRO A 4 -6.80 12.13 3.14
C PRO A 4 -5.97 10.85 3.21
N PHE A 5 -6.14 10.07 4.29
CA PHE A 5 -5.51 8.75 4.46
C PHE A 5 -5.83 7.80 3.29
N GLU A 6 -7.11 7.66 2.91
CA GLU A 6 -7.47 6.79 1.80
C GLU A 6 -6.86 7.27 0.48
N ALA A 7 -6.78 8.58 0.25
CA ALA A 7 -6.22 9.16 -0.96
C ALA A 7 -4.69 8.93 -1.08
N GLU A 8 -3.98 9.01 0.04
CA GLU A 8 -2.54 8.72 0.07
C GLU A 8 -2.26 7.23 -0.16
N VAL A 9 -3.02 6.32 0.48
CA VAL A 9 -2.93 4.87 0.24
C VAL A 9 -3.24 4.52 -1.22
N TRP A 10 -4.20 5.20 -1.85
CA TRP A 10 -4.45 5.06 -3.30
C TRP A 10 -3.25 5.49 -4.14
N SER A 11 -2.61 6.59 -3.78
CA SER A 11 -1.43 7.11 -4.48
C SER A 11 -0.24 6.15 -4.36
N ILE A 12 -0.07 5.53 -3.19
CA ILE A 12 0.94 4.47 -2.96
C ILE A 12 0.64 3.25 -3.84
N LEU A 13 -0.61 2.77 -3.85
CA LEU A 13 -1.00 1.62 -4.66
C LEU A 13 -0.75 1.85 -6.16
N ASP A 14 -1.15 3.01 -6.68
CA ASP A 14 -0.94 3.37 -8.08
C ASP A 14 0.55 3.44 -8.42
N GLY A 15 1.37 4.06 -7.55
CA GLY A 15 2.82 4.11 -7.68
C GLY A 15 3.46 2.72 -7.70
N ILE A 16 3.05 1.81 -6.81
CA ILE A 16 3.53 0.42 -6.79
C ILE A 16 3.21 -0.27 -8.12
N LEU A 17 1.95 -0.22 -8.57
CA LEU A 17 1.52 -0.89 -9.81
C LEU A 17 2.25 -0.35 -11.04
N LEU A 18 2.43 0.98 -11.12
CA LEU A 18 3.18 1.61 -12.20
C LEU A 18 4.63 1.10 -12.26
N LEU A 19 5.30 0.98 -11.10
CA LEU A 19 6.68 0.52 -11.02
C LEU A 19 6.80 -0.98 -11.31
N LEU A 20 5.88 -1.81 -10.80
CA LEU A 20 5.81 -3.23 -11.12
C LEU A 20 5.61 -3.45 -12.63
N ASN A 21 4.71 -2.70 -13.27
CA ASN A 21 4.47 -2.76 -14.71
C ASN A 21 5.70 -2.38 -15.55
N LYS A 22 6.59 -1.55 -14.99
CA LYS A 22 7.89 -1.22 -15.61
C LYS A 22 8.99 -2.26 -15.34
N GLY A 23 8.69 -3.32 -14.59
CA GLY A 23 9.61 -4.42 -14.29
C GLY A 23 10.46 -4.21 -13.04
N TYR A 24 10.22 -3.17 -12.24
CA TYR A 24 10.92 -2.96 -10.98
C TYR A 24 10.45 -3.99 -9.94
N ARG A 25 11.37 -4.75 -9.36
CA ARG A 25 11.07 -5.79 -8.35
C ARG A 25 11.26 -5.34 -6.91
N ARG A 26 12.03 -4.27 -6.71
CA ARG A 26 12.28 -3.69 -5.39
C ARG A 26 11.87 -2.22 -5.44
N ILE A 27 10.87 -1.87 -4.66
CA ILE A 27 10.28 -0.54 -4.58
C ILE A 27 10.45 -0.06 -3.14
N ILE A 28 10.97 1.16 -2.97
CA ILE A 28 11.07 1.82 -1.66
C ILE A 28 10.04 2.93 -1.66
N ILE A 29 9.11 2.87 -0.70
CA ILE A 29 8.07 3.87 -0.50
C ILE A 29 8.55 4.78 0.64
N GLN A 30 8.52 6.09 0.42
CA GLN A 30 8.79 7.10 1.43
C GLN A 30 7.51 7.91 1.65
N THR A 31 7.07 7.99 2.89
CA THR A 31 5.94 8.80 3.34
C THR A 31 6.31 9.43 4.68
N ASP A 32 5.82 10.63 4.94
CA ASP A 32 5.92 11.32 6.24
C ASP A 32 4.74 11.00 7.16
N SER A 33 3.74 10.27 6.66
CA SER A 33 2.59 9.82 7.43
C SER A 33 2.91 8.56 8.25
N LEU A 34 3.07 8.75 9.56
CA LEU A 34 3.27 7.62 10.49
C LEU A 34 2.08 6.65 10.48
N GLU A 35 0.86 7.16 10.30
CA GLU A 35 -0.38 6.37 10.23
C GLU A 35 -0.32 5.37 9.07
N GLU A 36 0.13 5.82 7.89
CA GLU A 36 0.29 4.95 6.72
C GLU A 36 1.37 3.88 6.92
N VAL A 37 2.51 4.27 7.49
CA VAL A 37 3.60 3.33 7.78
C VAL A 37 3.10 2.22 8.72
N GLN A 38 2.35 2.58 9.75
CA GLN A 38 1.77 1.61 10.69
C GLN A 38 0.72 0.76 9.99
N ALA A 39 -0.21 1.38 9.26
CA ALA A 39 -1.29 0.69 8.58
C ALA A 39 -0.79 -0.30 7.51
N LEU A 40 0.24 0.05 6.74
CA LEU A 40 0.79 -0.83 5.70
C LEU A 40 1.64 -1.98 6.28
N ASN A 41 2.27 -1.79 7.44
CA ASN A 41 3.08 -2.81 8.10
C ASN A 41 2.30 -3.72 9.06
N ASP A 42 1.11 -3.30 9.52
CA ASP A 42 0.31 -4.09 10.46
C ASP A 42 -0.15 -5.43 9.83
N MET A 43 0.19 -6.53 10.51
CA MET A 43 -0.09 -7.90 10.06
C MET A 43 -1.45 -8.43 10.53
N GLY A 44 -2.19 -7.70 11.37
CA GLY A 44 -3.45 -8.15 12.00
C GLY A 44 -4.76 -7.77 11.29
N MET A 45 -4.72 -7.38 10.01
CA MET A 45 -5.82 -6.65 9.37
C MET A 45 -6.73 -7.52 8.47
N GLU A 46 -7.28 -8.61 8.99
CA GLU A 46 -8.45 -9.23 8.33
C GLU A 46 -9.66 -8.26 8.29
N GLU A 47 -9.63 -7.19 9.09
CA GLU A 47 -10.75 -6.28 9.38
C GLU A 47 -10.56 -4.79 9.01
N SER A 48 -9.51 -4.39 8.29
CA SER A 48 -9.51 -3.03 7.74
C SER A 48 -10.71 -2.89 6.79
N GLY A 49 -11.71 -2.07 7.16
CA GLY A 49 -12.86 -1.75 6.31
C GLY A 49 -12.47 -1.01 5.02
N ILE A 50 -11.20 -0.63 4.88
CA ILE A 50 -10.66 0.13 3.76
C ILE A 50 -10.07 -0.86 2.75
N THR A 51 -10.83 -1.08 1.66
CA THR A 51 -10.47 -2.05 0.62
C THR A 51 -9.11 -1.76 -0.05
N VAL A 52 -8.75 -0.48 -0.23
CA VAL A 52 -7.49 -0.09 -0.88
C VAL A 52 -6.27 -0.45 -0.02
N LEU A 53 -6.35 -0.28 1.30
CA LEU A 53 -5.28 -0.63 2.22
C LEU A 53 -4.97 -2.13 2.16
N ARG A 54 -6.00 -2.97 2.23
CA ARG A 54 -5.87 -4.43 2.12
C ARG A 54 -5.23 -4.88 0.81
N ARG A 55 -5.59 -4.25 -0.31
CA ARG A 55 -4.98 -4.56 -1.62
C ARG A 55 -3.50 -4.19 -1.66
N THR A 56 -3.16 -3.01 -1.16
CA THR A 56 -1.79 -2.51 -1.10
C THR A 56 -0.91 -3.44 -0.25
N GLN A 57 -1.37 -3.80 0.95
CA GLN A 57 -0.70 -4.77 1.81
C GLN A 57 -0.47 -6.13 1.12
N ARG A 58 -1.46 -6.65 0.38
CA ARG A 58 -1.32 -7.94 -0.33
C ARG A 58 -0.23 -7.89 -1.40
N ILE A 59 -0.15 -6.80 -2.16
CA ILE A 59 0.89 -6.63 -3.19
C ILE A 59 2.27 -6.48 -2.54
N MET A 60 2.36 -5.74 -1.44
CA MET A 60 3.62 -5.62 -0.69
C MET A 60 4.08 -6.96 -0.10
N LYS A 61 3.14 -7.85 0.26
CA LYS A 61 3.41 -9.19 0.81
C LYS A 61 3.60 -10.27 -0.25
N SER A 62 3.23 -10.04 -1.51
CA SER A 62 3.46 -11.04 -2.55
C SER A 62 4.96 -11.07 -2.86
N GLU A 63 5.69 -11.89 -2.12
CA GLU A 63 7.02 -12.32 -2.55
C GLU A 63 6.86 -13.04 -3.89
N GLY A 64 7.66 -12.63 -4.87
CA GLY A 64 7.59 -13.17 -6.23
C GLY A 64 7.67 -14.69 -6.21
N GLN A 65 6.63 -15.35 -6.74
CA GLN A 65 6.74 -16.72 -7.23
C GLN A 65 7.74 -16.81 -8.39
#